data_AF-L1IM93-F1
#
_entry.id   AF-L1IM93-F1
#
_cell.length_a   1.000
_cell.length_b   1.000
_cell.length_c   1.000
_cell.angle_alpha   90.00
_cell.angle_beta   90.00
_cell.angle_gamma   90.00
#
_symmetry.space_group_name_H-M   'P 1'
#
loop_
_entity.id
_entity.type
_entity.pdbx_description
1 polymer ?
#
loop_
_entity_poly.entity_id
_entity_poly.type
_entity_poly.pdbx_seq_one_letter_code
_entity_poly.pdbx_strand_id
1 'polypeptide(L)' 'MFHFLKNARDWEVHLSCYENSRVQGKFQSMDANQDQIVLCSLQTPIGKYPNAIVRASDVVAMDFTPSTTPALP' A
#
# COMPACT_ATOMS: atom_id res chain seq x y z
N MET A 1 -8.64 4.99 -12.25
CA MET A 1 -8.28 4.59 -10.87
C MET A 1 -8.12 3.09 -10.71
N PHE A 2 -9.17 2.26 -10.86
CA PHE A 2 -9.04 0.79 -10.73
C PHE A 2 -7.98 0.15 -11.65
N HIS A 3 -7.80 0.66 -12.86
CA HIS A 3 -6.77 0.18 -13.79
C HIS A 3 -5.34 0.44 -13.29
N PHE A 4 -5.12 1.56 -12.58
CA PHE A 4 -3.84 1.88 -11.96
C PHE A 4 -3.55 0.92 -10.80
N LEU A 5 -4.52 0.74 -9.89
CA LEU A 5 -4.36 -0.14 -8.72
C LEU A 5 -4.09 -1.59 -9.13
N LYS A 6 -4.71 -2.07 -10.22
CA LYS A 6 -4.42 -3.40 -10.76
C LYS A 6 -2.95 -3.57 -11.18
N ASN A 7 -2.37 -2.53 -11.78
CA ASN A 7 -0.98 -2.53 -12.24
C ASN A 7 0.03 -2.21 -11.13
N ALA A 8 -0.43 -1.60 -10.04
CA ALA A 8 0.38 -1.23 -8.88
C ALA A 8 0.65 -2.41 -7.93
N ARG A 9 0.23 -3.63 -8.28
CA ARG A 9 0.53 -4.82 -7.49
C ARG A 9 2.05 -4.97 -7.34
N ASP A 10 2.48 -5.26 -6.11
CA ASP A 10 3.87 -5.38 -5.67
C ASP A 10 4.71 -4.09 -5.73
N TRP A 11 4.09 -2.95 -6.06
CA TRP A 11 4.73 -1.64 -5.94
C TRP A 11 4.89 -1.27 -4.47
N GLU A 12 5.97 -0.55 -4.17
CA GLU A 12 6.14 0.04 -2.85
C GLU A 12 5.15 1.20 -2.70
N VAL A 13 4.47 1.28 -1.57
CA VAL A 13 3.51 2.33 -1.26
C VAL A 13 3.84 2.94 0.09
N HIS A 14 3.93 4.26 0.11
CA HIS A 14 4.03 5.06 1.32
C HIS A 14 2.65 5.60 1.68
N LEU A 15 2.24 5.36 2.92
CA LEU A 15 0.95 5.74 3.46
C LEU A 15 1.18 6.83 4.50
N SER A 16 0.57 7.99 4.26
CA SER A 16 0.46 9.04 5.27
C SER A 16 -0.85 8.83 6.00
N CYS A 17 -0.79 8.45 7.27
CA CYS A 17 -1.95 8.28 8.14
C CYS A 17 -2.15 9.51 9.02
N TYR A 18 -3.24 9.53 9.78
CA TYR A 18 -3.45 10.56 10.81
C TYR A 18 -2.34 10.54 11.87
N GLU A 19 -2.26 11.62 12.66
CA GLU A 19 -1.26 11.81 13.73
C GLU A 19 0.21 11.82 13.23
N ASN A 20 0.41 12.23 11.97
CA ASN A 20 1.74 12.24 11.30
C ASN A 20 2.40 10.86 11.24
N SER A 21 1.63 9.78 11.36
CA SER A 21 2.17 8.44 11.21
C SER A 21 2.44 8.15 9.74
N ARG A 22 3.66 7.68 9.44
CA ARG A 22 4.06 7.23 8.11
C ARG A 22 4.38 5.76 8.16
N VAL A 23 3.73 5.01 7.29
CA VAL A 23 3.97 3.58 7.15
C VAL A 23 4.26 3.25 5.69
N GLN A 24 5.01 2.19 5.45
CA GLN A 24 5.40 1.80 4.10
C GLN A 24 5.24 0.29 3.92
N GLY A 25 4.87 -0.15 2.73
CA GLY A 25 4.72 -1.58 2.45
C GLY A 25 4.62 -1.84 0.96
N LYS A 26 4.34 -3.08 0.59
CA LYS A 26 4.06 -3.46 -0.80
C LYS A 26 2.56 -3.60 -1.01
N PHE A 27 2.04 -2.89 -1.99
CA PHE A 27 0.62 -2.95 -2.35
C PHE A 27 0.27 -4.31 -2.93
N GLN A 28 -0.76 -4.96 -2.40
CA GLN A 28 -1.25 -6.24 -2.92
C GLN A 28 -2.59 -6.08 -3.63
N SER A 29 -3.54 -5.45 -2.96
CA SER A 29 -4.87 -5.20 -3.51
C SER A 29 -5.61 -4.16 -2.71
N MET A 30 -6.75 -3.77 -3.26
CA MET A 30 -7.76 -2.95 -2.58
C MET A 30 -9.11 -3.57 -2.89
N ASP A 31 -10.03 -3.53 -1.92
CA ASP A 31 -11.39 -3.99 -2.15
C ASP A 31 -12.13 -3.09 -3.17
N ALA A 32 -13.25 -3.59 -3.69
CA ALA A 32 -14.01 -2.87 -4.72
C ALA A 32 -14.57 -1.52 -4.20
N ASN A 33 -14.84 -1.44 -2.90
CA ASN A 33 -15.34 -0.24 -2.24
C ASN A 33 -14.23 0.76 -1.88
N GLN A 34 -12.96 0.35 -1.97
CA GLN A 34 -11.79 1.17 -1.62
C GLN A 34 -11.72 1.54 -0.14
N ASP A 35 -12.28 0.70 0.73
CA ASP A 35 -12.27 0.87 2.18
C ASP A 35 -11.11 0.13 2.83
N GLN A 36 -10.55 -0.89 2.16
CA GLN A 36 -9.51 -1.75 2.70
C GLN A 36 -8.33 -1.90 1.75
N ILE A 37 -7.14 -1.57 2.26
CA ILE A 37 -5.86 -1.63 1.55
C ILE A 37 -5.11 -2.84 2.07
N VAL A 38 -4.81 -3.80 1.19
CA VAL A 38 -4.07 -5.01 1.56
C VAL A 38 -2.60 -4.80 1.22
N LEU A 39 -1.74 -4.97 2.22
CA LEU A 39 -0.30 -4.75 2.12
C LEU A 39 0.47 -5.98 2.62
N CYS A 40 1.65 -6.21 2.05
CA CYS A 40 2.64 -7.10 2.64
C CYS A 40 3.92 -6.34 2.99
N SER A 41 4.72 -6.91 3.90
CA SER A 41 5.93 -6.28 4.43
C SER A 41 5.70 -4.86 4.98
N LEU A 42 4.59 -4.64 5.68
CA LEU A 42 4.26 -3.35 6.27
C LEU A 42 5.28 -2.98 7.34
N GLN A 43 5.95 -1.85 7.17
CA GLN A 43 6.85 -1.27 8.14
C GLN A 43 6.19 -0.03 8.75
N THR A 44 6.10 -0.07 10.08
CA THR A 44 5.61 1.02 10.93
C THR A 44 6.75 1.51 11.82
N PRO A 45 6.59 2.66 12.51
CA PRO A 45 7.57 3.10 13.51
C PRO A 45 7.79 2.09 14.64
N ILE A 46 6.81 1.24 14.93
CA ILE A 46 6.82 0.29 16.06
C ILE A 46 7.42 -1.06 15.65
N GLY A 47 7.31 -1.43 14.37
CA GLY A 47 7.78 -2.72 13.90
C GLY A 47 7.38 -3.07 12.48
N LYS A 48 7.74 -4.29 12.08
CA LYS A 48 7.45 -4.87 10.77
C LYS A 48 6.40 -5.95 10.89
N TYR A 49 5.43 -5.93 9.98
CA TYR A 49 4.33 -6.88 9.90
C TYR A 49 4.33 -7.55 8.53
N PRO A 50 4.30 -8.88 8.45
CA PRO A 50 4.39 -9.60 7.17
C PRO A 50 3.18 -9.34 6.26
N ASN A 51 1.99 -9.23 6.85
CA ASN A 51 0.74 -8.93 6.16
C ASN A 51 -0.07 -7.95 7.00
N ALA A 52 -0.75 -7.00 6.35
CA ALA A 52 -1.58 -6.03 7.02
C ALA A 52 -2.76 -5.61 6.13
N ILE A 53 -3.87 -5.27 6.78
CA ILE A 53 -5.00 -4.59 6.16
C ILE A 53 -5.09 -3.22 6.81
N VAL A 54 -5.00 -2.17 6.02
CA VAL A 54 -5.13 -0.78 6.47
C VAL A 54 -6.46 -0.26 5.96
N ARG A 55 -7.26 0.36 6.85
CA ARG A 55 -8.51 1.00 6.43
C ARG A 55 -8.17 2.29 5.69
N ALA A 56 -8.80 2.51 4.55
CA ALA A 56 -8.61 3.74 3.80
C ALA A 56 -9.02 4.97 4.61
N SER A 57 -9.98 4.84 5.54
CA SER A 57 -10.38 5.90 6.46
C SER A 57 -9.27 6.38 7.39
N ASP A 58 -8.23 5.57 7.63
CA ASP A 58 -7.10 5.93 8.48
C ASP A 58 -5.95 6.58 7.68
N VAL A 59 -6.10 6.66 6.35
CA VAL A 59 -5.07 7.10 5.40
C VAL A 59 -5.48 8.44 4.77
N VAL A 60 -4.56 9.40 4.81
CA VAL A 60 -4.71 10.73 4.21
C VAL A 60 -4.18 10.74 2.77
N ALA A 61 -3.08 10.03 2.51
CA ALA A 61 -2.46 9.98 1.18
C ALA A 61 -1.70 8.67 0.95
N MET A 62 -1.60 8.30 -0.34
CA MET A 62 -0.85 7.14 -0.84
C MET A 62 0.09 7.56 -1.97
N ASP A 63 1.39 7.32 -1.78
CA ASP A 63 2.41 7.55 -2.79
C ASP A 63 3.00 6.21 -3.23
N PHE A 64 2.83 5.90 -4.52
CA PHE A 64 3.26 4.63 -5.10
C PHE A 64 4.58 4.80 -5.85
N THR A 65 5.53 3.91 -5.58
CA THR A 65 6.80 3.79 -6.29
C THR A 65 6.77 2.53 -7.15
N PRO A 66 6.88 2.65 -8.50
CA PRO A 66 6.89 1.51 -9.39
C PRO A 66 7.97 0.50 -9.02
N SER A 67 7.58 -0.77 -8.88
CA SER A 67 8.58 -1.84 -8.75
C SER A 67 9.37 -1.91 -10.05
N THR A 68 10.69 -1.73 -9.99
CA THR A 68 11.60 -1.88 -11.15
C THR A 68 11.76 -3.33 -11.62
N THR A 69 10.81 -4.21 -11.31
CA THR A 69 10.80 -5.57 -11.84
C THR A 69 10.46 -5.50 -13.33
N PRO A 70 11.39 -5.86 -14.24
CA PRO A 70 11.05 -5.93 -15.65
C PRO A 70 9.93 -6.95 -15.80
N ALA A 71 8.85 -6.55 -16.47
CA ALA A 71 7.83 -7.50 -16.91
C ALA A 71 8.57 -8.58 -17.72
N LEU A 72 8.54 -9.82 -17.24
CA LEU A 72 9.04 -10.94 -18.02
C LEU A 72 8.20 -11.01 -19.32
N PRO A 73 8.86 -11.16 -20.48
CA PRO A 73 8.20 -11.15 -21.79
C PRO A 73 7.19 -12.29 -21.98
#